data_AF-A0A377B318-F1
#
_entry.id   AF-A0A377B318-F1
#
_cell.length_a   1.000
_cell.length_b   1.000
_cell.length_c   1.000
_cell.angle_alpha   90.00
_cell.angle_beta   90.00
_cell.angle_gamma   90.00
#
_symmetry.space_group_name_H-M   'P 1'
#
loop_
_entity.id
_entity.type
_entity.pdbx_description
1 polymer ?
#
loop_
_entity_poly.entity_id
_entity_poly.type
_entity_poly.pdbx_seq_one_letter_code
_entity_poly.pdbx_strand_id
1 'polypeptide(L)'
;MLALMDADGNIAWSGEYDEWGNQLNEENPHHLHQPYRLPGQQYDKESGLYYNRNRYYDPLQGRYITQDPIGLEGGWSLYAYPLNPVNGIDPLG
;
A
#
# COMPACT_ATOMS: atom_id res chain seq x y z
N MET A 1 5.93 -10.08 -2.87
CA MET A 1 7.10 -9.53 -3.57
C MET A 1 6.63 -8.64 -4.71
N LEU A 2 7.19 -7.44 -4.84
CA LEU A 2 7.07 -6.55 -5.99
C LEU A 2 8.46 -6.44 -6.63
N ALA A 3 8.51 -6.32 -7.96
CA ALA A 3 9.77 -6.15 -8.68
C ALA A 3 9.59 -5.17 -9.83
N LEU A 4 10.60 -4.35 -10.05
CA LEU A 4 10.78 -3.51 -11.23
C LEU A 4 11.89 -4.13 -12.07
N MET A 5 11.61 -4.40 -13.34
CA MET A 5 12.59 -4.91 -14.29
C MET A 5 13.06 -3.79 -15.21
N ASP A 6 14.34 -3.82 -15.60
CA ASP A 6 14.86 -2.99 -16.67
C ASP A 6 14.43 -3.52 -18.06
N ALA A 7 14.86 -2.84 -19.12
CA ALA A 7 14.56 -3.23 -20.50
C ALA A 7 15.25 -4.54 -20.93
N ASP A 8 16.30 -4.94 -20.23
CA ASP A 8 17.09 -6.15 -20.51
C ASP A 8 16.56 -7.36 -19.71
N GLY A 9 15.58 -7.16 -18.84
CA GLY A 9 14.94 -8.20 -18.02
C GLY A 9 15.61 -8.45 -16.68
N ASN A 10 16.56 -7.62 -16.26
CA ASN A 10 17.17 -7.72 -14.94
C ASN A 10 16.30 -7.02 -13.89
N ILE A 11 16.37 -7.48 -12.64
CA ILE A 11 15.71 -6.82 -11.50
C ILE A 11 16.47 -5.51 -11.21
N ALA A 12 15.81 -4.39 -11.47
CA ALA A 12 16.32 -3.06 -11.15
C ALA A 12 15.97 -2.64 -9.71
N TRP A 13 14.87 -3.18 -9.18
CA TRP A 13 14.42 -2.99 -7.80
C TRP A 13 13.52 -4.14 -7.37
N SER A 14 13.58 -4.58 -6.11
CA SER A 14 12.61 -5.51 -5.53
C SER A 14 12.24 -5.13 -4.09
N GLY A 15 11.01 -5.44 -3.71
CA GLY A 15 10.49 -5.22 -2.36
C GLY A 15 9.66 -6.40 -1.88
N GLU A 16 9.91 -6.83 -0.66
CA GLU A 16 9.13 -7.87 0.03
C GLU A 16 8.28 -7.23 1.11
N TYR A 17 7.03 -7.68 1.21
CA TYR A 17 6.02 -7.11 2.09
C TYR A 17 5.25 -8.23 2.79
N ASP A 18 4.84 -8.00 4.03
CA ASP A 18 3.87 -8.86 4.72
C ASP A 18 2.44 -8.65 4.20
N GLU A 19 1.47 -9.38 4.77
CA GLU A 19 0.05 -9.25 4.44
C GLU A 19 -0.56 -7.86 4.69
N TRP A 20 0.11 -7.01 5.47
CA TRP A 20 -0.30 -5.65 5.80
C TRP A 20 0.50 -4.59 5.04
N GLY A 21 1.41 -4.99 4.16
CA GLY A 21 2.23 -4.08 3.39
C GLY A 21 3.44 -3.51 4.14
N ASN A 22 3.80 -4.03 5.32
CA ASN A 22 5.06 -3.65 5.96
C ASN A 22 6.23 -4.18 5.13
N GLN A 23 7.21 -3.32 4.84
CA GLN A 23 8.39 -3.70 4.06
C GLN A 23 9.31 -4.58 4.91
N LEU A 24 9.47 -5.84 4.50
CA LEU A 24 10.34 -6.82 5.17
C LEU A 24 11.77 -6.75 4.62
N ASN A 25 11.89 -6.57 3.30
CA ASN A 25 13.16 -6.49 2.61
C ASN A 25 13.05 -5.57 1.38
N GLU A 26 14.16 -4.97 0.97
CA GLU A 26 14.27 -4.20 -0.27
C GLU A 26 15.66 -4.37 -0.89
N GLU A 27 15.67 -4.69 -2.18
CA GLU A 27 16.87 -4.68 -3.00
C GLU A 27 16.78 -3.51 -3.99
N ASN A 28 17.66 -2.52 -3.82
CA ASN A 28 17.67 -1.30 -4.63
C ASN A 28 19.10 -0.89 -5.01
N PRO A 29 19.80 -1.67 -5.85
CA PRO A 29 21.20 -1.43 -6.21
C PRO A 29 21.41 -0.11 -6.97
N HIS A 30 20.36 0.42 -7.60
CA HIS A 30 20.40 1.64 -8.41
C HIS A 30 19.81 2.87 -7.70
N HIS A 31 19.47 2.76 -6.41
CA HIS A 31 18.86 3.84 -5.61
C HIS A 31 17.64 4.48 -6.28
N LEU A 32 16.81 3.67 -6.93
CA LEU A 32 15.59 4.09 -7.60
C LEU A 32 14.55 4.53 -6.58
N HIS A 33 13.83 5.61 -6.89
CA HIS A 33 12.66 6.01 -6.14
C HIS A 33 11.45 5.17 -6.56
N GLN A 34 11.07 4.20 -5.72
CA GLN A 34 9.90 3.35 -5.94
C GLN A 34 8.82 3.65 -4.88
N PRO A 35 7.82 4.49 -5.18
CA PRO A 35 6.76 4.83 -4.23
C PRO A 35 5.64 3.77 -4.21
N TYR A 36 5.49 2.91 -5.21
CA TYR A 36 4.36 1.98 -5.26
C TYR A 36 4.49 0.84 -4.24
N ARG A 37 3.38 0.46 -3.61
CA ARG A 37 3.28 -0.61 -2.60
C ARG A 37 2.21 -1.63 -3.01
N LEU A 38 1.34 -2.08 -2.09
CA LEU A 38 0.21 -2.94 -2.43
C LEU A 38 -0.72 -2.22 -3.44
N PRO A 39 -1.64 -2.94 -4.11
CA PRO A 39 -2.48 -2.34 -5.15
C PRO A 39 -3.18 -1.04 -4.69
N GLY A 40 -2.94 0.04 -5.44
CA GLY A 40 -3.51 1.37 -5.16
C GLY A 40 -2.72 2.24 -4.18
N GLN A 41 -1.69 1.69 -3.52
CA GLN A 41 -0.92 2.38 -2.49
C GLN A 41 0.32 3.07 -3.04
N GLN A 42 0.55 4.29 -2.56
CA GLN A 42 1.80 5.04 -2.74
C GLN A 42 2.39 5.38 -1.37
N TYR A 43 3.66 5.06 -1.17
CA TYR A 43 4.39 5.39 0.04
C TYR A 43 4.70 6.88 0.10
N ASP A 44 4.24 7.52 1.16
CA ASP A 44 4.66 8.85 1.55
C ASP A 44 5.79 8.75 2.56
N LYS A 45 7.00 9.11 2.12
CA LYS A 45 8.20 9.05 2.94
C LYS A 45 8.18 10.04 4.11
N GLU A 46 7.46 11.15 4.00
CA GLU A 46 7.42 12.16 5.07
C GLU A 46 6.63 11.65 6.28
N SER A 47 5.48 11.01 6.03
CA SER A 47 4.61 10.48 7.09
C SER A 47 4.92 9.04 7.48
N GLY A 48 5.54 8.26 6.58
CA GLY A 48 5.70 6.82 6.74
C GLY A 48 4.44 6.02 6.39
N LEU A 49 3.39 6.68 5.89
CA LEU A 49 2.08 6.09 5.61
C LEU A 49 1.91 5.78 4.12
N TYR A 50 0.89 4.98 3.81
CA TYR A 50 0.52 4.66 2.45
C TYR A 50 -0.72 5.43 2.04
N TYR A 51 -0.59 6.26 1.02
CA TYR A 51 -1.70 6.99 0.44
C TYR A 51 -2.48 6.09 -0.53
N ASN A 52 -3.77 5.94 -0.24
CA ASN A 52 -4.77 5.29 -1.04
C ASN A 52 -5.82 6.33 -1.40
N ARG A 53 -5.68 7.00 -2.55
CA ARG A 53 -6.70 7.88 -3.14
C ARG A 53 -7.26 8.97 -2.21
N ASN A 54 -8.19 8.68 -1.30
CA ASN A 54 -8.73 9.67 -0.36
C ASN A 54 -8.29 9.43 1.09
N ARG A 55 -7.56 8.35 1.37
CA ARG A 55 -7.22 7.92 2.73
C ARG A 55 -5.74 7.58 2.89
N TYR A 56 -5.27 7.72 4.14
CA TYR A 56 -3.96 7.26 4.55
C TYR A 56 -4.08 5.96 5.35
N TYR A 57 -3.30 4.96 4.95
CA TYR A 57 -3.20 3.64 5.54
C TYR A 57 -1.91 3.51 6.36
N ASP A 58 -2.04 2.95 7.56
CA ASP A 58 -0.93 2.59 8.44
C ASP A 58 -0.73 1.06 8.39
N PRO A 59 0.37 0.57 7.76
CA PRO A 59 0.65 -0.86 7.66
C PRO A 59 1.02 -1.49 9.01
N LEU A 60 1.52 -0.72 9.98
CA LEU A 60 1.83 -1.24 11.32
C LEU A 60 0.56 -1.60 12.10
N GLN A 61 -0.53 -0.87 11.84
CA GLN A 61 -1.83 -1.10 12.47
C GLN A 61 -2.79 -1.89 11.58
N GLY A 62 -2.46 -2.08 10.30
CA GLY A 62 -3.32 -2.77 9.34
C GLY A 62 -4.62 -2.03 9.02
N ARG A 63 -4.65 -0.69 9.10
CA ARG A 63 -5.90 0.09 8.99
C ARG A 63 -5.71 1.50 8.42
N TYR A 64 -6.81 2.13 8.01
CA TYR A 64 -6.81 3.56 7.72
C TYR A 64 -6.73 4.39 8.99
N ILE A 65 -6.05 5.54 8.89
CA ILE A 65 -5.97 6.55 9.95
C ILE A 65 -6.93 7.72 9.71
N THR A 66 -7.47 7.85 8.50
CA THR A 66 -8.52 8.79 8.13
C THR A 66 -9.86 8.06 8.04
N GLN A 67 -10.93 8.72 8.49
CA GLN A 67 -12.29 8.19 8.40
C GLN A 67 -12.71 8.00 6.93
N ASP A 68 -13.49 6.95 6.66
CA ASP A 68 -14.11 6.74 5.35
C ASP A 68 -14.97 7.96 4.93
N PRO A 69 -14.68 8.58 3.76
CA PRO A 69 -15.47 9.69 3.23
C PRO A 69 -16.94 9.36 3.01
N ILE A 70 -17.29 8.09 2.76
CA ILE A 70 -18.68 7.65 2.54
C ILE A 70 -19.41 7.34 3.87
N GLY A 71 -18.69 7.42 5.00
CA GLY A 71 -19.26 7.20 6.32
C GLY A 71 -19.76 5.76 6.51
N LEU A 72 -20.90 5.61 7.18
CA LEU A 72 -21.46 4.29 7.53
C LEU A 72 -21.96 3.49 6.32
N GLU A 73 -22.09 4.11 5.14
CA GLU A 73 -22.36 3.38 3.89
C GLU A 73 -21.20 2.48 3.49
N GLY A 74 -19.97 2.78 3.93
CA GLY A 74 -18.76 1.96 3.75
C GLY A 74 -18.66 0.81 4.75
N GLY A 75 -19.63 0.72 5.67
CA GLY A 75 -19.70 -0.28 6.72
C GLY A 75 -19.51 0.30 8.13
N TRP A 76 -19.62 -0.58 9.13
CA TRP A 76 -19.57 -0.20 10.54
C TRP A 76 -18.17 0.25 11.01
N SER A 77 -17.13 -0.17 10.29
CA SER A 77 -15.75 0.19 10.61
C SER A 77 -15.23 1.24 9.63
N LEU A 78 -15.30 2.50 10.05
CA LEU A 78 -14.90 3.67 9.25
C LEU A 78 -13.39 3.75 8.96
N TYR A 79 -12.61 2.80 9.49
CA TYR A 79 -11.15 2.77 9.38
C TYR A 79 -10.64 1.42 8.86
N ALA A 80 -11.53 0.48 8.51
CA ALA A 80 -11.12 -0.85 8.10
C ALA A 80 -10.42 -0.84 6.74
N TYR A 81 -9.33 -1.59 6.63
CA TYR A 81 -8.74 -1.97 5.35
C TYR A 81 -9.29 -3.34 4.92
N PRO A 82 -9.86 -3.48 3.71
CA PRO A 82 -10.36 -4.76 3.25
C PRO A 82 -9.20 -5.71 2.92
N LEU A 83 -9.02 -6.75 3.73
CA LEU A 83 -7.97 -7.76 3.55
C LEU A 83 -8.35 -8.88 2.58
N ASN A 84 -9.62 -8.92 2.18
CA ASN A 84 -10.13 -9.97 1.33
C ASN A 84 -10.36 -9.44 -0.10
N PRO A 85 -9.42 -9.65 -1.04
CA PRO A 85 -9.54 -9.17 -2.41
C PRO A 85 -10.69 -9.83 -3.18
N VAL A 86 -11.27 -10.93 -2.68
CA VAL A 86 -12.44 -11.59 -3.27
C VAL A 86 -13.75 -10.90 -2.86
N ASN A 87 -13.78 -10.34 -1.64
CA ASN A 87 -14.99 -9.77 -1.05
C ASN A 87 -14.98 -8.24 -0.91
N GLY A 88 -13.84 -7.58 -1.14
CA GLY A 88 -13.72 -6.13 -0.96
C GLY A 88 -12.56 -5.54 -1.73
N ILE A 89 -12.90 -4.69 -2.70
CA ILE A 89 -12.01 -3.67 -3.26
C ILE A 89 -12.54 -2.36 -2.72
N ASP A 90 -11.68 -1.51 -2.12
CA ASP A 90 -12.06 -0.17 -1.72
C ASP A 90 -11.83 0.84 -2.87
N PRO A 91 -12.87 1.31 -3.56
CA PRO A 91 -12.70 2.20 -4.72
C PRO A 91 -12.38 3.65 -4.30
N LEU A 92 -12.71 4.03 -3.07
CA LEU A 92 -12.46 5.37 -2.53
C LEU A 92 -11.14 5.45 -1.78
N GLY A 93 -10.42 4.34 -1.75
CA GLY A 93 -9.15 4.21 -1.08
C GLY A 93 -9.47 3.82 0.32
#